data_AF-A0A2S0VXQ8-F1
#
_entry.id   AF-A0A2S0VXQ8-F1
#
_cell.length_a   1.000
_cell.length_b   1.000
_cell.length_c   1.000
_cell.angle_alpha   90.00
_cell.angle_beta   90.00
_cell.angle_gamma   90.00
#
_symmetry.space_group_name_H-M   'P 1'
#
loop_
_entity.id
_entity.type
_entity.pdbx_description
1 polymer ?
#
loop_
_entity_poly.entity_id
_entity_poly.type
_entity_poly.pdbx_seq_one_letter_code
_entity_poly.pdbx_strand_id
1 'polypeptide(L)' 'MELQYFAEFDLDSPIDQEFMDSSFPHVNAPAIAYPYLRSTVSTVCLNSGYNPVILPTINFQAMYKRSIEEQEDEKLESR' A
#
# COMPACT_ATOMS: atom_id res chain seq x y z
N MET A 1 -2.60 13.49 13.17
CA MET A 1 -2.80 13.73 11.73
C MET A 1 -3.41 12.48 11.16
N GLU A 2 -4.62 12.58 10.65
CA GLU A 2 -5.28 11.52 9.88
C GLU A 2 -5.14 11.89 8.40
N LEU A 3 -4.85 10.91 7.54
CA LEU A 3 -4.57 11.14 6.12
C LEU A 3 -5.22 10.04 5.29
N GLN A 4 -5.90 10.43 4.22
CA GLN A 4 -6.37 9.55 3.17
C GLN A 4 -5.60 9.87 1.90
N TYR A 5 -5.13 8.83 1.22
CA TYR A 5 -4.35 8.96 -0.02
C TYR A 5 -4.90 7.97 -1.04
N PHE A 6 -5.17 8.47 -2.24
CA PHE A 6 -5.71 7.69 -3.34
C PHE A 6 -4.72 7.73 -4.51
N ALA A 7 -4.54 6.60 -5.17
CA ALA A 7 -3.79 6.48 -6.41
C ALA A 7 -4.65 5.68 -7.39
N GLU A 8 -4.85 6.23 -8.57
CA GLU A 8 -5.65 5.63 -9.64
C GLU A 8 -4.73 5.01 -10.68
N PHE A 9 -5.10 3.82 -11.16
CA PHE A 9 -4.34 3.06 -12.14
C PHE A 9 -5.28 2.63 -13.26
N ASP A 10 -4.88 2.96 -14.49
CA ASP A 10 -5.55 2.48 -15.69
C ASP A 10 -4.88 1.20 -16.18
N LEU A 11 -5.70 0.26 -16.65
CA LEU A 11 -5.25 -0.99 -17.23
C LEU A 11 -5.70 -1.11 -18.68
N ASP A 12 -4.82 -1.69 -19.51
CA ASP A 12 -5.13 -2.04 -20.89
C ASP A 12 -6.01 -3.31 -20.98
N SER A 13 -6.14 -4.04 -19.87
CA SER A 13 -6.93 -5.27 -19.74
C SER A 13 -8.08 -5.09 -18.74
N PRO A 14 -9.15 -5.90 -18.85
CA PRO A 14 -10.22 -5.91 -17.84
C PRO A 14 -9.69 -6.19 -16.43
N ILE A 15 -10.33 -5.57 -15.44
CA ILE A 15 -10.10 -5.84 -14.02
C ILE A 15 -10.96 -7.04 -13.64
N ASP A 16 -10.37 -8.24 -13.69
CA ASP A 16 -11.01 -9.50 -13.33
C ASP A 16 -10.46 -10.07 -12.01
N GLN A 17 -11.00 -11.22 -11.59
CA GLN A 17 -10.60 -11.86 -10.33
C GLN A 17 -9.13 -12.31 -10.37
N GLU A 18 -8.62 -12.75 -11.52
CA GLU A 18 -7.22 -13.15 -11.68
C GLU A 18 -6.29 -11.96 -11.42
N PHE A 19 -6.62 -10.79 -11.96
CA PHE A 19 -5.88 -9.56 -11.66
C PHE A 19 -5.98 -9.17 -10.18
N MET A 20 -7.18 -9.25 -9.59
CA MET A 20 -7.39 -8.91 -8.17
C MET A 20 -6.63 -9.83 -7.22
N ASP A 21 -6.44 -11.09 -7.59
CA ASP A 21 -5.67 -12.09 -6.82
C ASP A 21 -4.16 -12.01 -7.10
N SER A 22 -3.76 -11.29 -8.14
CA SER A 22 -2.35 -11.11 -8.51
C SER A 22 -1.59 -10.25 -7.49
N SER A 23 -0.26 -10.19 -7.62
CA SER A 23 0.57 -9.33 -6.78
C SER A 23 0.44 -7.84 -7.11
N PHE A 24 -0.16 -7.46 -8.24
CA PHE A 24 -0.15 -6.06 -8.66
C PHE A 24 -0.94 -5.14 -7.72
N PRO A 25 -2.22 -5.39 -7.39
CA PRO A 25 -2.98 -4.53 -6.50
C PRO A 25 -2.38 -4.43 -5.09
N HIS A 26 -1.77 -5.52 -4.60
CA HIS A 26 -1.33 -5.64 -3.21
C HIS A 26 0.13 -5.26 -2.98
N VAL A 27 0.97 -5.35 -4.01
CA VAL A 27 2.42 -5.09 -3.90
C VAL A 27 2.85 -3.97 -4.83
N ASN A 28 2.60 -4.10 -6.14
CA ASN A 28 3.20 -3.20 -7.12
C ASN A 28 2.53 -1.82 -7.11
N ALA A 29 1.20 -1.78 -7.12
CA ALA A 29 0.44 -0.54 -7.05
C ALA A 29 0.80 0.30 -5.81
N PRO A 30 0.79 -0.23 -4.57
CA PRO A 30 1.22 0.54 -3.41
C PRO A 30 2.72 0.86 -3.43
N ALA A 31 3.59 0.00 -3.96
CA ALA A 31 5.01 0.32 -4.11
C ALA A 31 5.28 1.49 -5.07
N ILE A 32 4.47 1.64 -6.12
CA ILE A 32 4.52 2.76 -7.06
C ILE A 32 3.97 4.03 -6.41
N ALA A 33 2.86 3.91 -5.66
CA ALA A 33 2.16 5.06 -5.10
C ALA A 33 2.80 5.62 -3.82
N TYR A 34 3.38 4.76 -2.99
CA TYR A 34 3.92 5.10 -1.67
C TYR A 34 5.02 6.19 -1.67
N PRO A 35 5.97 6.23 -2.63
CA PRO A 35 6.96 7.30 -2.71
C PRO A 35 6.34 8.70 -2.81
N TYR A 36 5.22 8.84 -3.53
CA TYR A 36 4.52 10.13 -3.68
C TYR A 36 3.85 10.54 -2.37
N LEU A 37 3.17 9.60 -1.70
CA LEU A 37 2.62 9.81 -0.36
C LEU A 37 3.70 10.23 0.64
N ARG A 38 4.81 9.48 0.69
CA ARG A 38 5.96 9.74 1.56
C ARG A 38 6.55 11.12 1.34
N SER A 39 6.74 11.52 0.07
CA SER A 39 7.23 12.85 -0.28
C SER A 39 6.25 13.95 0.12
N THR A 40 4.95 13.73 -0.10
CA THR A 40 3.88 14.68 0.25
C THR A 40 3.85 14.94 1.75
N VAL A 41 3.88 13.89 2.57
CA VAL A 41 3.91 14.02 4.04
C VAL A 41 5.13 14.83 4.50
N SER A 42 6.31 14.52 3.97
CA SER A 42 7.54 15.25 4.31
C SER A 42 7.44 16.73 3.95
N THR A 43 6.93 17.02 2.74
CA THR A 43 6.77 18.37 2.21
C THR A 43 5.74 19.18 2.99
N VAL A 44 4.60 18.59 3.34
CA VAL A 44 3.55 19.26 4.14
C VAL A 44 4.08 19.59 5.54
N CYS A 45 4.81 18.67 6.19
CA CYS A 45 5.44 18.93 7.48
C CYS A 45 6.44 20.09 7.40
N LEU A 46 7.35 20.05 6.41
CA LEU A 46 8.35 21.09 6.20
C LEU A 46 7.71 22.46 5.95
N ASN A 47 6.75 22.53 5.02
CA ASN A 47 6.07 23.78 4.66
C ASN A 47 5.23 24.36 5.81
N SER A 48 4.82 23.51 6.74
CA SER A 48 4.10 23.93 7.95
C SER A 48 5.03 24.39 9.07
N GLY A 49 6.35 24.47 8.84
CA GLY A 49 7.35 24.86 9.83
C GLY A 49 7.71 23.78 10.85
N TYR A 50 7.23 22.54 10.64
CA TYR A 50 7.63 21.39 11.44
C TYR A 50 8.88 20.72 10.85
N ASN A 51 9.58 19.95 11.67
CA ASN A 51 10.63 19.07 11.16
C ASN A 51 10.02 18.08 10.15
N PRO A 52 10.66 17.86 8.99
CA PRO A 52 10.16 16.94 7.98
C PRO A 52 9.98 15.53 8.56
N VAL A 53 8.77 14.99 8.45
CA VAL A 53 8.51 13.58 8.78
C VAL A 53 8.84 12.73 7.57
N ILE A 54 9.87 11.89 7.72
CA ILE A 54 10.27 10.93 6.69
C ILE A 54 9.67 9.57 7.06
N LEU A 55 8.65 9.15 6.33
CA LEU A 55 8.12 7.80 6.52
C LEU A 55 9.20 6.74 6.21
N PRO A 56 9.20 5.58 6.88
CA PRO A 56 10.17 4.51 6.60
C PRO A 56 9.91 3.87 5.23
N THR A 57 10.87 3.10 4.73
CA THR A 57 10.61 2.26 3.56
C THR A 57 9.71 1.09 3.98
N ILE A 58 8.73 0.76 3.15
CA ILE A 58 7.83 -0.39 3.36
C ILE A 58 8.19 -1.51 2.39
N ASN A 59 8.32 -2.74 2.89
CA ASN A 59 8.42 -3.93 2.07
C ASN A 59 7.02 -4.49 1.82
N PHE A 60 6.40 -4.09 0.71
CA PHE A 60 5.04 -4.51 0.35
C PHE A 60 4.92 -6.00 0.03
N GLN A 61 6.00 -6.66 -0.43
CA GLN A 61 5.99 -8.11 -0.64
C GLN A 61 5.85 -8.86 0.69
N ALA A 62 6.64 -8.47 1.69
CA ALA A 62 6.57 -9.08 3.01
C ALA A 62 5.23 -8.79 3.70
N MET A 63 4.68 -7.57 3.50
CA MET A 63 3.36 -7.19 4.00
C MET A 63 2.26 -8.05 3.39
N TYR A 64 2.26 -8.21 2.06
CA TYR A 64 1.26 -9.04 1.37
C TYR A 64 1.35 -10.51 1.79
N LYS A 65 2.57 -11.06 1.85
CA LYS A 65 2.78 -12.45 2.31
C LYS A 65 2.18 -12.69 3.69
N ARG A 66 2.41 -11.78 4.64
CA ARG A 66 1.84 -11.86 5.99
C ARG A 66 0.31 -11.83 5.97
N SER A 67 -0.29 -10.97 5.14
CA SER A 67 -1.76 -10.91 5.05
C SER A 67 -2.40 -12.20 4.53
N ILE A 68 -1.70 -12.96 3.69
CA ILE A 68 -2.17 -14.26 3.22
C ILE A 68 -2.06 -15.31 4.33
N GLU A 69 -0.92 -15.36 5.04
CA GLU A 69 -0.71 -16.27 6.18
C GLU A 69 -1.77 -16.06 7.27
N GLU A 70 -2.06 -14.79 7.62
CA GLU A 70 -3.09 -14.44 8.60
C GLU A 70 -4.51 -14.90 8.16
N GLN A 71 -4.84 -14.78 6.86
CA GLN A 71 -6.12 -15.25 6.32
C GLN A 71 -6.25 -16.78 6.30
N GLU A 72 -5.14 -17.49 6.13
CA GLU A 72 -5.12 -18.96 6.17
C GLU A 72 -5.32 -19.48 7.60
N ASP A 73 -4.69 -18.83 8.58
CA ASP A 73 -4.84 -19.16 10.00
C ASP A 73 -6.27 -18.90 10.50
N GLU A 74 -6.89 -17.76 10.14
CA GLU A 74 -8.29 -17.45 10.49
C GLU A 74 -9.28 -18.47 9.89
N LYS A 75 -9.00 -18.98 8.68
CA LYS A 75 -9.81 -20.02 8.04
C LYS A 75 -9.64 -21.39 8.70
N LEU A 76 -8.51 -21.65 9.34
CA LEU A 76 -8.27 -22.89 10.08
C LEU A 76 -8.94 -22.86 11.46
N GLU A 77 -8.91 -21.73 12.16
CA GLU A 77 -9.54 -21.58 13.49
C GLU A 77 -11.08 -21.52 13.45
N SER A 78 -11.67 -21.22 12.29
CA SER A 78 -13.12 -21.17 12.08
C SER A 78 -13.74 -22.49 11.60
N ARG A 79 -12.99 -23.60 11.61
CA ARG A 79 -13.42 -24.96 11.22
C ARG A 79 -13.42 -25.92 12.40
#